data_AF-A0A7Y0QSS4-F1
#
_entry.id   AF-A0A7Y0QSS4-F1
#
_cell.length_a   1.000
_cell.length_b   1.000
_cell.length_c   1.000
_cell.angle_alpha   90.00
_cell.angle_beta   90.00
_cell.angle_gamma   90.00
#
_symmetry.space_group_name_H-M   'P 1'
#
loop_
_entity.id
_entity.type
_entity.pdbx_description
1 polymer ?
#
loop_
_entity_poly.entity_id
_entity_poly.type
_entity_poly.pdbx_seq_one_letter_code
_entity_poly.pdbx_strand_id
1 'polypeptide(L)'
;MDTGRENIIARLYADAGRLKGLSLEDLGYIPHPRDLSDDERGGLDAETLAWMAAIPEAERARRLDQARLLAGAIWHASIILIDQLFEDIHLLHGKRPITREDIDETWVLSGLPGQYADKYNGLFAQRFLIVAADMTTKLAADWTYPTCVAQELAVRCLLDQVEVTADTYDLELEPDWRGMLTERILEDTDSDMLYDRSLDGFQHDEGFNQQLRLAPMALEHWFEPFNEERHVTPYAR
;
A
#
# COMPACT_ATOMS: atom_id res chain seq x y z
N MET A 1 -32.74 1.83 -1.51
CA MET A 1 -31.61 0.88 -1.45
C MET A 1 -30.83 1.10 -2.71
N ASP A 2 -29.60 1.57 -2.57
CA ASP A 2 -28.73 1.93 -3.70
C ASP A 2 -28.10 0.66 -4.27
N THR A 3 -28.69 0.17 -5.37
CA THR A 3 -28.26 -1.04 -6.06
C THR A 3 -26.81 -0.98 -6.56
N GLY A 4 -26.21 0.20 -6.69
CA GLY A 4 -24.80 0.36 -7.04
C GLY A 4 -23.87 -0.06 -5.91
N ARG A 5 -24.16 0.41 -4.68
CA ARG A 5 -23.40 0.08 -3.46
C ARG A 5 -23.44 -1.41 -3.13
N GLU A 6 -24.61 -2.02 -3.20
CA GLU A 6 -24.75 -3.45 -2.89
C GLU A 6 -23.97 -4.32 -3.90
N ASN A 7 -23.90 -3.90 -5.15
CA ASN A 7 -23.14 -4.59 -6.20
C ASN A 7 -21.63 -4.51 -5.94
N ILE A 8 -21.10 -3.34 -5.57
CA ILE A 8 -19.66 -3.21 -5.29
C ILE A 8 -19.26 -4.04 -4.06
N ILE A 9 -20.01 -4.00 -2.96
CA ILE A 9 -19.68 -4.78 -1.75
C ILE A 9 -19.64 -6.28 -2.08
N ALA A 10 -20.65 -6.78 -2.80
CA ALA A 10 -20.66 -8.18 -3.24
C ALA A 10 -19.44 -8.53 -4.09
N ARG A 11 -19.01 -7.61 -4.96
CA ARG A 11 -17.79 -7.77 -5.77
C ARG A 11 -16.51 -7.75 -4.92
N LEU A 12 -16.41 -6.90 -3.90
CA LEU A 12 -15.26 -6.88 -2.98
C LEU A 12 -15.10 -8.25 -2.31
N TYR A 13 -16.18 -8.81 -1.75
CA TYR A 13 -16.12 -10.15 -1.14
C TYR A 13 -15.79 -11.27 -2.14
N ALA A 14 -16.24 -11.15 -3.40
CA ALA A 14 -15.92 -12.11 -4.45
C ALA A 14 -14.44 -12.01 -4.88
N ASP A 15 -13.89 -10.80 -4.93
CA ASP A 15 -12.52 -10.53 -5.33
C ASP A 15 -11.51 -10.70 -4.18
N ALA A 16 -11.96 -10.72 -2.91
CA ALA A 16 -11.10 -10.91 -1.72
C ALA A 16 -10.13 -12.08 -1.83
N GLY A 17 -10.59 -13.22 -2.37
CA GLY A 17 -9.76 -14.41 -2.56
C GLY A 17 -8.70 -14.27 -3.65
N ARG A 18 -8.67 -13.17 -4.41
CA ARG A 18 -7.64 -12.89 -5.44
C ARG A 18 -6.41 -12.20 -4.87
N LEU A 19 -6.52 -11.54 -3.71
CA LEU A 19 -5.37 -11.06 -2.97
C LEU A 19 -4.66 -12.28 -2.37
N LYS A 20 -3.50 -12.65 -2.91
CA LYS A 20 -2.75 -13.85 -2.50
C LYS A 20 -1.46 -13.53 -1.76
N GLY A 21 -0.90 -12.34 -2.00
CA GLY A 21 0.33 -11.92 -1.34
C GLY A 21 0.15 -11.67 0.16
N LEU A 22 -1.07 -11.32 0.60
CA LEU A 22 -1.39 -11.13 2.02
C LEU A 22 -2.40 -12.19 2.46
N SER A 23 -2.10 -12.85 3.58
CA SER A 23 -3.05 -13.76 4.22
C SER A 23 -4.18 -12.97 4.89
N LEU A 24 -5.27 -13.65 5.26
CA LEU A 24 -6.30 -12.98 6.07
C LEU A 24 -5.79 -12.64 7.48
N GLU A 25 -4.78 -13.37 7.97
CA GLU A 25 -4.12 -13.12 9.26
C GLU A 25 -3.31 -11.83 9.24
N ASP A 26 -2.62 -11.57 8.13
CA ASP A 26 -1.98 -10.28 7.84
C ASP A 26 -2.99 -9.11 7.83
N LEU A 27 -4.27 -9.42 7.61
CA LEU A 27 -5.40 -8.48 7.59
C LEU A 27 -6.27 -8.55 8.86
N GLY A 28 -5.74 -9.11 9.96
CA GLY A 28 -6.35 -9.06 11.29
C GLY A 28 -7.29 -10.21 11.65
N TYR A 29 -7.43 -11.22 10.76
CA TYR A 29 -8.07 -12.48 11.11
C TYR A 29 -7.20 -13.27 12.11
N ILE A 30 -7.84 -13.90 13.09
CA ILE A 30 -7.15 -14.78 14.03
C ILE A 30 -7.82 -16.14 13.95
N PRO A 31 -7.18 -17.18 13.38
CA PRO A 31 -7.75 -18.52 13.29
C PRO A 31 -7.83 -19.18 14.67
N HIS A 32 -8.68 -20.20 14.79
CA HIS A 32 -8.63 -21.03 15.99
C HIS A 32 -7.35 -21.88 15.95
N PRO A 33 -6.66 -22.15 17.08
CA PRO A 33 -5.44 -22.96 17.09
C PRO A 33 -5.55 -24.37 16.48
N ARG A 34 -6.78 -24.89 16.36
CA ARG A 34 -7.07 -26.19 15.73
C ARG A 34 -7.04 -26.12 14.20
N ASP A 35 -7.20 -24.93 13.63
CA ASP A 35 -7.22 -24.71 12.19
C ASP A 35 -5.82 -24.40 11.65
N LEU A 36 -4.88 -24.05 12.53
CA LEU A 36 -3.46 -23.90 12.20
C LEU A 36 -2.83 -25.23 11.79
N SER A 37 -1.86 -25.19 10.88
CA SER A 37 -0.95 -26.31 10.62
C SER A 37 -0.09 -26.62 11.83
N ASP A 38 0.54 -27.80 11.85
CA ASP A 38 1.42 -28.19 12.96
C ASP A 38 2.66 -27.29 13.07
N ASP A 39 3.16 -26.80 11.93
CA ASP A 39 4.31 -25.88 11.89
C ASP A 39 3.95 -24.50 12.45
N GLU A 40 2.83 -23.92 12.00
CA GLU A 40 2.33 -22.63 12.51
C GLU A 40 2.03 -22.70 14.01
N ARG A 41 1.38 -23.78 14.46
CA ARG A 41 1.07 -24.00 15.87
C ARG A 41 2.35 -24.19 16.71
N GLY A 42 3.36 -24.86 16.15
CA GLY A 42 4.64 -25.10 16.81
C GLY A 42 5.48 -23.83 17.00
N GLY A 43 5.25 -22.80 16.19
CA GLY A 43 5.89 -21.49 16.30
C GLY A 43 5.34 -20.58 17.42
N LEU A 44 4.22 -20.97 18.04
CA LEU A 44 3.53 -20.16 19.05
C LEU A 44 3.69 -20.75 20.45
N ASP A 45 3.82 -19.87 21.45
CA ASP A 45 3.84 -20.30 22.85
C ASP A 45 2.44 -20.68 23.37
N ALA A 46 2.42 -21.35 24.53
CA ALA A 46 1.18 -21.84 25.12
C ALA A 46 0.22 -20.70 25.53
N GLU A 47 0.75 -19.52 25.88
CA GLU A 47 -0.04 -18.36 26.26
C GLU A 47 -0.78 -17.79 25.05
N THR A 48 -0.09 -17.65 23.92
CA THR A 48 -0.64 -17.21 22.64
C THR A 48 -1.72 -18.17 22.15
N LEU A 49 -1.45 -19.48 22.19
CA LEU A 49 -2.44 -20.49 21.81
C LEU A 49 -3.69 -20.46 22.70
N ALA A 50 -3.51 -20.28 24.02
CA ALA A 50 -4.63 -20.16 24.95
C ALA A 50 -5.46 -18.88 24.70
N TRP A 51 -4.79 -17.76 24.42
CA TRP A 51 -5.46 -16.51 24.04
C TRP A 51 -6.26 -16.65 22.74
N MET A 52 -5.66 -17.21 21.68
CA MET A 52 -6.33 -17.46 20.40
C MET A 52 -7.56 -18.37 20.56
N ALA A 53 -7.46 -19.41 21.39
CA ALA A 53 -8.57 -20.33 21.68
C ALA A 53 -9.69 -19.67 22.49
N ALA A 54 -9.38 -18.66 23.29
CA ALA A 54 -10.35 -17.93 24.12
C ALA A 54 -11.19 -16.91 23.33
N ILE A 55 -10.79 -16.57 22.09
CA ILE A 55 -11.56 -15.67 21.22
C ILE A 55 -12.92 -16.30 20.89
N PRO A 56 -14.05 -15.62 21.22
CA PRO A 56 -15.38 -16.13 20.91
C PRO A 56 -15.61 -16.33 19.41
N GLU A 57 -16.38 -17.36 19.05
CA GLU A 57 -16.65 -17.69 17.64
C GLU A 57 -17.31 -16.53 16.87
N ALA A 58 -18.20 -15.78 17.52
CA ALA A 58 -18.82 -14.61 16.90
C ALA A 58 -17.80 -13.50 16.57
N GLU A 59 -16.81 -13.28 17.45
CA GLU A 59 -15.73 -12.32 17.21
C GLU A 59 -14.80 -12.82 16.11
N ARG A 60 -14.52 -14.13 16.06
CA ARG A 60 -13.73 -14.74 15.00
C ARG A 60 -14.40 -14.61 13.64
N ALA A 61 -15.69 -14.87 13.56
CA ALA A 61 -16.48 -14.70 12.33
C ALA A 61 -16.50 -13.23 11.87
N ARG A 62 -16.64 -12.28 12.81
CA ARG A 62 -16.57 -10.84 12.52
C ARG A 62 -15.20 -10.43 11.96
N ARG A 63 -14.11 -10.89 12.58
CA ARG A 63 -12.73 -10.64 12.10
C ARG A 63 -12.47 -11.25 10.73
N LEU A 64 -12.97 -12.47 10.48
CA LEU A 64 -12.88 -13.10 9.17
C LEU A 64 -13.60 -12.28 8.10
N ASP A 65 -14.79 -11.79 8.42
CA ASP A 65 -15.56 -10.94 7.51
C ASP A 65 -14.83 -9.62 7.21
N GLN A 66 -14.30 -8.95 8.24
CA GLN A 66 -13.49 -7.73 8.12
C GLN A 66 -12.23 -7.94 7.28
N ALA A 67 -11.46 -9.00 7.54
CA ALA A 67 -10.27 -9.32 6.75
C ALA A 67 -10.61 -9.57 5.28
N ARG A 68 -11.75 -10.23 4.98
CA ARG A 68 -12.21 -10.45 3.61
C ARG A 68 -12.66 -9.16 2.94
N LEU A 69 -13.38 -8.29 3.65
CA LEU A 69 -13.79 -7.00 3.12
C LEU A 69 -12.57 -6.13 2.79
N LEU A 70 -11.60 -6.07 3.70
CA LEU A 70 -10.34 -5.34 3.50
C LEU A 70 -9.54 -5.93 2.32
N ALA A 71 -9.42 -7.25 2.22
CA ALA A 71 -8.75 -7.90 1.08
C ALA A 71 -9.39 -7.52 -0.26
N GLY A 72 -10.73 -7.51 -0.32
CA GLY A 72 -11.48 -7.08 -1.49
C GLY A 72 -11.27 -5.60 -1.80
N ALA A 73 -11.25 -4.74 -0.78
CA ALA A 73 -10.99 -3.31 -0.92
C ALA A 73 -9.58 -3.02 -1.45
N ILE A 74 -8.54 -3.69 -0.94
CA ILE A 74 -7.16 -3.59 -1.43
C ILE A 74 -7.09 -4.00 -2.91
N TRP A 75 -7.72 -5.11 -3.28
CA TRP A 75 -7.77 -5.57 -4.66
C TRP A 75 -8.44 -4.54 -5.58
N HIS A 76 -9.57 -4.00 -5.15
CA HIS A 76 -10.30 -2.99 -5.91
C HIS A 76 -9.52 -1.67 -6.04
N ALA A 77 -8.96 -1.19 -4.94
CA ALA A 77 -8.13 0.01 -4.90
C ALA A 77 -6.88 -0.13 -5.78
N SER A 78 -6.30 -1.33 -5.86
CA SER A 78 -5.18 -1.62 -6.77
C SER A 78 -5.55 -1.40 -8.24
N ILE A 79 -6.77 -1.78 -8.64
CA ILE A 79 -7.27 -1.53 -10.01
C ILE A 79 -7.43 -0.03 -10.24
N ILE A 80 -8.09 0.67 -9.31
CA ILE A 80 -8.33 2.11 -9.43
C ILE A 80 -7.01 2.89 -9.49
N LEU A 81 -6.04 2.56 -8.64
CA LEU A 81 -4.73 3.19 -8.60
C LEU A 81 -4.03 3.12 -9.97
N ILE A 82 -4.06 1.95 -10.62
CA ILE A 82 -3.45 1.76 -11.93
C ILE A 82 -4.20 2.54 -13.01
N ASP A 83 -5.54 2.51 -13.01
CA ASP A 83 -6.36 3.28 -13.97
C ASP A 83 -6.10 4.79 -13.83
N GLN A 84 -6.07 5.31 -12.60
CA GLN A 84 -5.80 6.71 -12.32
C GLN A 84 -4.37 7.14 -12.71
N LEU A 85 -3.37 6.26 -12.57
CA LEU A 85 -2.02 6.55 -13.05
C LEU A 85 -1.94 6.66 -14.57
N PHE A 86 -2.76 5.91 -15.31
CA PHE A 86 -2.89 6.12 -16.76
C PHE A 86 -3.52 7.48 -17.07
N GLU A 87 -4.54 7.90 -16.31
CA GLU A 87 -5.14 9.23 -16.46
C GLU A 87 -4.16 10.35 -16.12
N ASP A 88 -3.33 10.20 -15.08
CA ASP A 88 -2.28 11.15 -14.72
C ASP A 88 -1.24 11.29 -15.84
N ILE A 89 -0.81 10.18 -16.43
CA ILE A 89 0.08 10.21 -17.61
C ILE A 89 -0.58 10.93 -18.78
N HIS A 90 -1.88 10.69 -19.01
CA HIS A 90 -2.63 11.36 -20.07
C HIS A 90 -2.72 12.87 -19.84
N LEU A 91 -3.06 13.29 -18.62
CA LEU A 91 -3.17 14.69 -18.21
C LEU A 91 -1.85 15.44 -18.38
N LEU A 92 -0.72 14.80 -18.03
CA LEU A 92 0.61 15.41 -18.11
C LEU A 92 1.23 15.34 -19.51
N HIS A 93 0.64 14.58 -20.44
CA HIS A 93 1.19 14.39 -21.78
C HIS A 93 1.28 15.71 -22.55
N GLY A 94 2.50 16.09 -22.92
CA GLY A 94 2.78 17.31 -23.70
C GLY A 94 2.83 18.61 -22.89
N LYS A 95 2.52 18.58 -21.59
CA LYS A 95 2.68 19.75 -20.71
C LYS A 95 4.17 19.97 -20.40
N ARG A 96 4.73 21.12 -20.78
CA ARG A 96 6.09 21.58 -20.39
C ARG A 96 6.14 23.12 -20.35
N PRO A 97 6.56 23.75 -19.24
CA PRO A 97 6.91 23.13 -17.95
C PRO A 97 5.70 22.53 -17.23
N ILE A 98 5.95 21.66 -16.24
CA ILE A 98 4.93 21.18 -15.30
C ILE A 98 4.90 22.16 -14.12
N THR A 99 3.70 22.58 -13.73
CA THR A 99 3.45 23.43 -12.57
C THR A 99 2.94 22.61 -11.40
N ARG A 100 2.90 23.19 -10.19
CA ARG A 100 2.29 22.52 -9.04
C ARG A 100 0.78 22.36 -9.27
N GLU A 101 0.13 23.36 -9.87
CA GLU A 101 -1.28 23.32 -10.21
C GLU A 101 -1.60 22.16 -11.18
N ASP A 102 -0.72 21.87 -12.13
CA ASP A 102 -0.88 20.70 -13.01
C ASP A 102 -0.86 19.37 -12.23
N ILE A 103 -0.08 19.29 -11.15
CA ILE A 103 -0.02 18.11 -10.28
C ILE A 103 -1.22 18.05 -9.35
N ASP A 104 -1.69 19.17 -8.82
CA ASP A 104 -2.88 19.22 -7.96
C ASP A 104 -4.15 18.71 -8.70
N GLU A 105 -4.17 18.78 -10.04
CA GLU A 105 -5.23 18.22 -10.89
C GLU A 105 -5.10 16.70 -11.14
N THR A 106 -3.97 16.08 -10.78
CA THR A 106 -3.77 14.63 -10.92
C THR A 106 -4.47 13.86 -9.82
N TRP A 107 -4.74 12.59 -10.08
CA TRP A 107 -5.42 11.69 -9.16
C TRP A 107 -4.47 11.10 -8.13
N VAL A 108 -3.34 10.55 -8.58
CA VAL A 108 -2.41 9.81 -7.72
C VAL A 108 -1.19 10.66 -7.39
N LEU A 109 -0.64 11.39 -8.38
CA LEU A 109 0.58 12.17 -8.17
C LEU A 109 0.38 13.37 -7.22
N SER A 110 -0.84 13.86 -7.06
CA SER A 110 -1.21 14.88 -6.08
C SER A 110 -1.10 14.39 -4.64
N GLY A 111 -1.14 13.07 -4.43
CA GLY A 111 -0.93 12.41 -3.14
C GLY A 111 0.54 12.20 -2.77
N LEU A 112 1.49 12.49 -3.67
CA LEU A 112 2.94 12.33 -3.42
C LEU A 112 3.55 13.53 -2.66
N PRO A 113 4.79 13.43 -2.16
CA PRO A 113 5.46 14.51 -1.45
C PRO A 113 5.51 15.84 -2.22
N GLY A 114 4.68 16.80 -1.80
CA GLY A 114 4.40 18.00 -2.59
C GLY A 114 5.59 18.92 -2.86
N GLN A 115 6.71 18.80 -2.12
CA GLN A 115 7.94 19.55 -2.36
C GLN A 115 8.61 19.21 -3.70
N TYR A 116 8.28 18.07 -4.31
CA TYR A 116 8.81 17.66 -5.62
C TYR A 116 7.77 17.73 -6.75
N ALA A 117 6.60 18.36 -6.52
CA ALA A 117 5.51 18.40 -7.51
C ALA A 117 5.97 18.87 -8.90
N ASP A 118 6.81 19.91 -8.98
CA ASP A 118 7.33 20.41 -10.26
C ASP A 118 8.22 19.41 -11.03
N LYS A 119 8.62 18.30 -10.38
CA LYS A 119 9.43 17.22 -10.96
C LYS A 119 8.60 16.03 -11.46
N TYR A 120 7.34 15.92 -11.08
CA TYR A 120 6.44 14.82 -11.45
C TYR A 120 5.93 14.93 -12.90
N ASN A 121 6.86 14.92 -13.85
CA ASN A 121 6.53 14.97 -15.27
C ASN A 121 6.03 13.63 -15.82
N GLY A 122 5.62 13.60 -17.10
CA GLY A 122 5.11 12.38 -17.72
C GLY A 122 6.06 11.18 -17.69
N LEU A 123 7.39 11.37 -17.70
CA LEU A 123 8.34 10.26 -17.54
C LEU A 123 8.35 9.74 -16.10
N PHE A 124 8.30 10.63 -15.10
CA PHE A 124 8.14 10.24 -13.71
C PHE A 124 6.85 9.43 -13.52
N ALA A 125 5.73 9.92 -14.04
CA ALA A 125 4.44 9.25 -13.97
C ALA A 125 4.47 7.85 -14.61
N GLN A 126 5.11 7.72 -15.78
CA GLN A 126 5.31 6.42 -16.44
C GLN A 126 6.14 5.47 -15.58
N ARG A 127 7.25 5.92 -15.01
CA ARG A 127 8.08 5.09 -14.11
C ARG A 127 7.31 4.69 -12.85
N PHE A 128 6.56 5.62 -12.27
CA PHE A 128 5.74 5.41 -11.09
C PHE A 128 4.62 4.39 -11.34
N LEU A 129 3.95 4.47 -12.50
CA LEU A 129 3.00 3.44 -12.94
C LEU A 129 3.62 2.05 -12.99
N ILE A 130 4.82 1.90 -13.55
CA ILE A 130 5.44 0.57 -13.66
C ILE A 130 5.79 0.00 -12.27
N VAL A 131 6.30 0.82 -11.34
CA VAL A 131 6.60 0.31 -9.99
C VAL A 131 5.33 0.01 -9.18
N ALA A 132 4.25 0.77 -9.38
CA ALA A 132 2.94 0.48 -8.80
C ALA A 132 2.35 -0.82 -9.37
N ALA A 133 2.49 -1.07 -10.67
CA ALA A 133 2.07 -2.31 -11.32
C ALA A 133 2.88 -3.53 -10.80
N ASP A 134 4.18 -3.37 -10.60
CA ASP A 134 5.03 -4.40 -9.97
C ASP A 134 4.57 -4.69 -8.52
N MET A 135 4.32 -3.65 -7.73
CA MET A 135 3.83 -3.76 -6.36
C MET A 135 2.47 -4.48 -6.29
N THR A 136 1.51 -4.08 -7.12
CA THR A 136 0.17 -4.73 -7.16
C THR A 136 0.23 -6.17 -7.66
N THR A 137 1.20 -6.52 -8.52
CA THR A 137 1.47 -7.91 -8.90
C THR A 137 1.93 -8.74 -7.70
N LYS A 138 2.76 -8.19 -6.81
CA LYS A 138 3.19 -8.86 -5.57
C LYS A 138 2.00 -9.09 -4.62
N LEU A 139 1.13 -8.09 -4.45
CA LEU A 139 -0.13 -8.24 -3.70
C LEU A 139 -1.03 -9.35 -4.28
N ALA A 140 -1.08 -9.47 -5.60
CA ALA A 140 -1.90 -10.45 -6.29
C ALA A 140 -1.34 -11.88 -6.25
N ALA A 141 -0.06 -12.07 -5.92
CA ALA A 141 0.62 -13.35 -5.99
C ALA A 141 1.35 -13.68 -4.69
N ASP A 142 2.58 -13.19 -4.54
CA ASP A 142 3.45 -13.46 -3.40
C ASP A 142 4.04 -12.13 -2.94
N TRP A 143 3.71 -11.73 -1.70
CA TRP A 143 4.10 -10.43 -1.20
C TRP A 143 5.59 -10.41 -0.87
N THR A 144 6.24 -9.35 -1.31
CA THR A 144 7.58 -8.98 -0.86
C THR A 144 7.55 -7.50 -0.53
N TYR A 145 8.31 -7.11 0.50
CA TYR A 145 8.42 -5.71 0.88
C TYR A 145 8.84 -4.83 -0.31
N PRO A 146 8.45 -3.54 -0.30
CA PRO A 146 8.92 -2.57 -1.28
C PRO A 146 10.42 -2.64 -1.53
N THR A 147 10.79 -2.52 -2.79
CA THR A 147 12.19 -2.65 -3.22
C THR A 147 12.90 -1.32 -3.37
N CYS A 148 12.15 -0.23 -3.41
CA CYS A 148 12.61 1.14 -3.57
C CYS A 148 11.58 2.11 -2.96
N VAL A 149 11.98 3.37 -2.73
CA VAL A 149 11.12 4.41 -2.15
C VAL A 149 9.85 4.61 -2.97
N ALA A 150 9.94 4.58 -4.31
CA ALA A 150 8.77 4.76 -5.16
C ALA A 150 7.71 3.65 -4.96
N GLN A 151 8.10 2.43 -4.57
CA GLN A 151 7.13 1.39 -4.21
C GLN A 151 6.48 1.64 -2.85
N GLU A 152 7.20 2.18 -1.87
CA GLU A 152 6.60 2.57 -0.58
C GLU A 152 5.60 3.71 -0.78
N LEU A 153 5.94 4.71 -1.60
CA LEU A 153 5.03 5.77 -1.96
C LEU A 153 3.80 5.24 -2.71
N ALA A 154 3.97 4.27 -3.62
CA ALA A 154 2.85 3.62 -4.30
C ALA A 154 1.96 2.82 -3.34
N VAL A 155 2.54 2.18 -2.31
CA VAL A 155 1.78 1.57 -1.22
C VAL A 155 0.96 2.61 -0.48
N ARG A 156 1.53 3.77 -0.15
CA ARG A 156 0.79 4.84 0.52
C ARG A 156 -0.37 5.36 -0.33
N CYS A 157 -0.16 5.58 -1.63
CA CYS A 157 -1.23 5.92 -2.57
C CYS A 157 -2.32 4.83 -2.63
N LEU A 158 -1.95 3.55 -2.56
CA LEU A 158 -2.90 2.45 -2.48
C LEU A 158 -3.75 2.51 -1.21
N LEU A 159 -3.15 2.79 -0.04
CA LEU A 159 -3.88 2.94 1.22
C LEU A 159 -4.85 4.11 1.16
N ASP A 160 -4.44 5.24 0.59
CA ASP A 160 -5.32 6.39 0.36
C ASP A 160 -6.49 6.01 -0.55
N GLN A 161 -6.24 5.19 -1.58
CA GLN A 161 -7.30 4.71 -2.47
C GLN A 161 -8.24 3.69 -1.80
N VAL A 162 -7.76 2.90 -0.84
CA VAL A 162 -8.63 2.05 0.01
C VAL A 162 -9.53 2.93 0.87
N GLU A 163 -9.00 4.00 1.46
CA GLU A 163 -9.77 4.95 2.27
C GLU A 163 -10.85 5.67 1.45
N VAL A 164 -10.48 6.18 0.26
CA VAL A 164 -11.44 6.77 -0.70
C VAL A 164 -12.52 5.75 -1.10
N THR A 165 -12.14 4.49 -1.33
CA THR A 165 -13.09 3.41 -1.65
C THR A 165 -14.04 3.14 -0.48
N ALA A 166 -13.51 3.12 0.74
CA ALA A 166 -14.29 2.90 1.95
C ALA A 166 -15.32 4.02 2.14
N ASP A 167 -14.90 5.27 2.02
CA ASP A 167 -15.80 6.43 2.12
C ASP A 167 -16.84 6.45 1.00
N THR A 168 -16.43 6.19 -0.24
CA THR A 168 -17.33 6.24 -1.41
C THR A 168 -18.48 5.24 -1.32
N TYR A 169 -18.24 4.08 -0.70
CA TYR A 169 -19.21 2.99 -0.62
C TYR A 169 -19.69 2.69 0.81
N ASP A 170 -19.39 3.60 1.76
CA ASP A 170 -19.61 3.46 3.19
C ASP A 170 -19.24 2.05 3.71
N LEU A 171 -18.00 1.63 3.44
CA LEU A 171 -17.49 0.35 3.94
C LEU A 171 -17.15 0.49 5.42
N GLU A 172 -17.68 -0.41 6.24
CA GLU A 172 -17.37 -0.48 7.66
C GLU A 172 -16.10 -1.32 7.88
N LEU A 173 -14.94 -0.71 7.64
CA LEU A 173 -13.63 -1.30 7.96
C LEU A 173 -13.29 -1.14 9.46
N GLU A 174 -12.44 -2.01 9.99
CA GLU A 174 -11.89 -1.88 11.35
C GLU A 174 -11.22 -0.51 11.55
N PRO A 175 -11.45 0.21 12.66
CA PRO A 175 -10.93 1.58 12.84
C PRO A 175 -9.42 1.77 12.63
N ASP A 176 -8.61 0.74 12.91
CA ASP A 176 -7.15 0.75 12.76
C ASP A 176 -6.66 -0.14 11.61
N TRP A 177 -7.52 -0.40 10.61
CA TRP A 177 -7.15 -1.23 9.45
C TRP A 177 -5.88 -0.70 8.76
N ARG A 178 -5.73 0.62 8.68
CA ARG A 178 -4.62 1.28 8.00
C ARG A 178 -3.30 1.09 8.74
N GLY A 179 -3.27 1.32 10.05
CA GLY A 179 -2.05 1.16 10.86
C GLY A 179 -1.55 -0.29 10.81
N MET A 180 -2.45 -1.24 11.09
CA MET A 180 -2.17 -2.66 11.01
C MET A 180 -1.63 -3.07 9.63
N LEU A 181 -2.25 -2.58 8.55
CA LEU A 181 -1.82 -2.92 7.20
C LEU A 181 -0.46 -2.30 6.87
N THR A 182 -0.22 -1.03 7.21
CA THR A 182 1.07 -0.35 7.03
C THR A 182 2.21 -1.12 7.69
N GLU A 183 2.05 -1.52 8.95
CA GLU A 183 3.05 -2.31 9.69
C GLU A 183 3.36 -3.65 9.03
N ARG A 184 2.41 -4.19 8.24
CA ARG A 184 2.55 -5.48 7.58
C ARG A 184 3.20 -5.38 6.21
N ILE A 185 2.96 -4.30 5.48
CA ILE A 185 3.39 -4.16 4.08
C ILE A 185 4.63 -3.29 3.92
N LEU A 186 4.93 -2.40 4.86
CA LEU A 186 6.17 -1.64 4.85
C LEU A 186 7.16 -2.24 5.85
N GLU A 187 8.42 -2.33 5.47
CA GLU A 187 9.49 -2.83 6.35
C GLU A 187 9.88 -1.78 7.40
N ASP A 188 9.83 -0.51 7.01
CA ASP A 188 9.96 0.67 7.85
C ASP A 188 9.00 1.77 7.36
N THR A 189 9.05 2.94 7.98
CA THR A 189 8.19 4.09 7.62
C THR A 189 9.03 5.32 7.29
N ASP A 190 10.28 5.12 6.84
CA ASP A 190 11.22 6.22 6.62
C ASP A 190 10.71 7.19 5.54
N SER A 191 9.98 6.68 4.53
CA SER A 191 9.36 7.49 3.49
C SER A 191 8.25 8.42 4.00
N ASP A 192 7.70 8.22 5.20
CA ASP A 192 6.76 9.18 5.79
C ASP A 192 7.42 10.53 6.10
N MET A 193 8.73 10.53 6.35
CA MET A 193 9.52 11.75 6.58
C MET A 193 9.50 12.68 5.37
N LEU A 194 9.30 12.15 4.15
CA LEU A 194 9.16 12.96 2.94
C LEU A 194 7.90 13.83 2.95
N TYR A 195 6.91 13.53 3.78
CA TYR A 195 5.68 14.32 3.87
C TYR A 195 5.71 15.35 5.00
N ASP A 196 6.68 15.25 5.91
CA ASP A 196 6.85 16.19 7.00
C ASP A 196 7.69 17.40 6.56
N ARG A 197 7.01 18.52 6.31
CA ARG A 197 7.63 19.79 5.93
C ARG A 197 8.66 20.31 6.94
N SER A 198 8.59 19.88 8.20
CA SER A 198 9.58 20.26 9.22
C SER A 198 10.93 19.56 9.02
N LEU A 199 10.95 18.49 8.23
CA LEU A 199 12.12 17.69 7.91
C LEU A 199 12.65 17.98 6.50
N ASP A 200 12.07 18.92 5.75
CA ASP A 200 12.49 19.27 4.39
C ASP A 200 14.02 19.50 4.31
N GLY A 201 14.67 18.72 3.44
CA GLY A 201 16.13 18.76 3.25
C GLY A 201 16.89 17.62 3.95
N PHE A 202 16.25 16.83 4.82
CA PHE A 202 16.88 15.69 5.51
C PHE A 202 17.52 14.70 4.54
N GLN A 203 16.96 14.53 3.35
CA GLN A 203 17.46 13.62 2.32
C GLN A 203 18.89 13.96 1.86
N HIS A 204 19.37 15.18 2.13
CA HIS A 204 20.73 15.64 1.82
C HIS A 204 21.65 15.71 3.06
N ASP A 205 21.16 15.38 4.26
CA ASP A 205 21.96 15.32 5.48
C ASP A 205 22.55 13.90 5.66
N GLU A 206 23.77 13.71 5.15
CA GLU A 206 24.47 12.42 5.25
C GLU A 206 24.66 11.95 6.69
N GLY A 207 24.88 12.86 7.64
CA GLY A 207 25.11 12.52 9.04
C GLY A 207 23.83 12.00 9.70
N PHE A 208 22.72 12.69 9.47
CA PHE A 208 21.40 12.30 9.93
C PHE A 208 20.96 10.96 9.31
N ASN A 209 21.11 10.80 7.99
CA ASN A 209 20.74 9.59 7.27
C ASN A 209 21.57 8.38 7.73
N GLN A 210 22.88 8.53 7.94
CA GLN A 210 23.73 7.46 8.48
C GLN A 210 23.37 7.08 9.92
N GLN A 211 23.04 8.06 10.76
CA GLN A 211 22.68 7.83 12.15
C GLN A 211 21.40 7.00 12.28
N LEU A 212 20.40 7.28 11.45
CA LEU A 212 19.12 6.58 11.43
C LEU A 212 19.10 5.37 10.48
N ARG A 213 20.15 5.20 9.66
CA ARG A 213 20.26 4.16 8.63
C ARG A 213 19.17 4.22 7.56
N LEU A 214 18.75 5.44 7.23
CA LEU A 214 17.73 5.67 6.21
C LEU A 214 18.24 5.24 4.83
N ALA A 215 17.33 4.76 3.99
CA ALA A 215 17.59 4.62 2.56
C ALA A 215 17.90 5.99 1.90
N PRO A 216 18.53 6.01 0.71
CA PRO A 216 18.68 7.24 -0.05
C PRO A 216 17.31 7.83 -0.45
N MET A 217 16.88 8.88 0.25
CA MET A 217 15.54 9.47 0.09
C MET A 217 15.46 10.62 -0.92
N ALA A 218 16.57 11.00 -1.58
CA ALA A 218 16.53 12.03 -2.61
C ALA A 218 15.77 11.52 -3.86
N LEU A 219 15.05 12.43 -4.54
CA LEU A 219 14.14 12.11 -5.63
C LEU A 219 14.80 11.26 -6.74
N GLU A 220 16.06 11.54 -7.06
CA GLU A 220 16.85 10.81 -8.05
C GLU A 220 17.05 9.33 -7.71
N HIS A 221 16.97 8.94 -6.43
CA HIS A 221 17.16 7.58 -5.95
C HIS A 221 15.85 6.82 -5.75
N TRP A 222 14.67 7.45 -5.93
CA TRP A 222 13.39 6.82 -5.58
C TRP A 222 13.10 5.53 -6.34
N PHE A 223 13.66 5.36 -7.54
CA PHE A 223 13.48 4.18 -8.38
C PHE A 223 14.67 3.21 -8.32
N GLU A 224 15.67 3.48 -7.46
CA GLU A 224 16.81 2.61 -7.23
C GLU A 224 16.47 1.58 -6.15
N PRO A 225 16.91 0.31 -6.32
CA PRO A 225 16.66 -0.70 -5.29
C PRO A 225 17.42 -0.36 -4.00
N PHE A 226 16.82 -0.65 -2.84
CA PHE A 226 17.44 -0.41 -1.54
C PHE A 226 18.76 -1.15 -1.32
N ASN A 227 18.95 -2.29 -1.99
CA ASN A 227 20.18 -3.07 -1.96
C ASN A 227 20.34 -3.93 -3.22
N GLU A 228 21.50 -4.58 -3.37
CA GLU A 228 21.85 -5.37 -4.56
C GLU A 228 21.01 -6.65 -4.74
N GLU A 229 20.39 -7.16 -3.67
CA GLU A 229 19.53 -8.35 -3.71
C GLU A 229 18.12 -8.03 -4.19
N ARG A 230 17.71 -6.75 -4.12
CA ARG A 230 16.41 -6.27 -4.60
C ARG A 230 16.51 -5.78 -6.04
N HIS A 231 15.40 -5.91 -6.76
CA HIS A 231 15.29 -5.51 -8.15
C HIS A 231 14.05 -4.66 -8.38
N VAL A 232 14.20 -3.66 -9.23
CA VAL A 232 13.11 -2.83 -9.76
C VAL A 232 13.03 -3.10 -11.26
N THR A 233 11.84 -2.96 -11.83
CA THR A 233 11.62 -3.14 -13.27
C THR A 233 12.60 -2.30 -14.11
N PRO A 234 13.12 -2.81 -15.25
CA PRO A 234 14.11 -2.09 -16.04
C PRO A 234 13.66 -0.73 -16.57
N TYR A 235 12.36 -0.54 -16.79
CA TYR A 235 11.81 0.72 -17.30
C TYR A 235 11.77 1.83 -16.24
N ALA A 236 11.70 1.47 -14.95
CA ALA A 236 11.72 2.44 -13.85
C ALA A 236 13.11 3.09 -13.64
N ARG A 237 14.17 2.47 -14.17
CA ARG A 237 15.55 3.00 -14.11
C ARG A 237 15.80 4.10 -15.13
#